data_AF-B2XU24-F1
#
_entry.id   AF-B2XU24-F1
#
_cell.length_a   1.000
_cell.length_b   1.000
_cell.length_c   1.000
_cell.angle_alpha   90.00
_cell.angle_beta   90.00
_cell.angle_gamma   90.00
#
_symmetry.space_group_name_H-M   'P 1'
#
loop_
_entity.id
_entity.type
_entity.pdbx_description
1 polymer ?
#
loop_
_entity_poly.entity_id
_entity_poly.type
_entity_poly.pdbx_seq_one_letter_code
_entity_poly.pdbx_strand_id
1 'polypeptide(L)'
;MEALKAATTHDYEVYSFAKKLFPDESDLVVVLRAILRKKQISENVRLNAEALLRKVNQETTKKFINSGINSALKAKLFGQALSLNPKLLRASYRQFLMAEDDAVDTYVEWIGSYGYQNRMLVTKFIKETLFSDINALDASCSSLEFGMFLNKLSQLLSLQSAEALFLKTLMNNPIINKFISAEDYWIFFLISLIKFPETAEELLKNALVTLPADANYKDKTLLLKAIYSGCTNLPFSLFINNEQLLEIRECCKQAIKVTFAAELFDTQNSNKKQNKKPWKKVMFNV
;
A
#
# COMPACT_ATOMS: atom_id res chain seq x y z
N MET A 1 -38.17 0.53 14.91
CA MET A 1 -38.99 0.68 16.13
C MET A 1 -40.29 -0.10 16.00
N GLU A 2 -41.04 0.05 14.90
CA GLU A 2 -42.28 -0.71 14.67
C GLU A 2 -42.06 -2.23 14.61
N ALA A 3 -41.03 -2.71 13.90
CA ALA A 3 -40.70 -4.14 13.85
C ALA A 3 -40.33 -4.75 15.21
N LEU A 4 -39.66 -3.98 16.09
CA LEU A 4 -39.34 -4.44 17.45
C LEU A 4 -40.55 -4.40 18.40
N LYS A 5 -41.60 -3.64 18.05
CA LYS A 5 -42.84 -3.54 18.81
C LYS A 5 -43.85 -4.64 18.44
N ALA A 6 -43.87 -5.05 17.17
CA ALA A 6 -44.85 -6.01 16.64
C ALA A 6 -44.51 -7.49 16.92
N ALA A 7 -43.27 -7.80 17.26
CA ALA A 7 -42.84 -9.17 17.50
C ALA A 7 -43.17 -9.61 18.92
N THR A 8 -44.13 -10.52 19.05
CA THR A 8 -44.47 -11.20 20.31
C THR A 8 -43.99 -12.65 20.33
N THR A 9 -43.57 -13.25 19.21
CA THR A 9 -43.25 -14.70 19.14
C THR A 9 -42.25 -15.17 18.06
N HIS A 10 -41.66 -14.30 17.23
CA HIS A 10 -40.82 -14.74 16.10
C HIS A 10 -39.43 -14.09 16.06
N ASP A 11 -38.54 -14.48 16.97
CA ASP A 11 -37.14 -14.01 17.06
C ASP A 11 -36.39 -14.07 15.72
N TYR A 12 -36.69 -15.08 14.89
CA TYR A 12 -36.08 -15.25 13.57
C TYR A 12 -36.47 -14.16 12.58
N GLU A 13 -37.74 -13.73 12.58
CA GLU A 13 -38.25 -12.71 11.66
C GLU A 13 -37.71 -11.32 12.00
N VAL A 14 -37.64 -10.99 13.30
CA VAL A 14 -37.05 -9.73 13.77
C VAL A 14 -35.58 -9.65 13.42
N TYR A 15 -34.86 -10.76 13.59
CA TYR A 15 -33.44 -10.84 13.26
C TYR A 15 -33.17 -10.69 11.76
N SER A 16 -33.92 -11.42 10.94
CA SER A 16 -33.85 -11.32 9.47
C SER A 16 -34.16 -9.90 9.00
N PHE A 17 -35.19 -9.27 9.56
CA PHE A 17 -35.54 -7.89 9.26
C PHE A 17 -34.43 -6.90 9.71
N ALA A 18 -33.86 -7.09 10.90
CA ALA A 18 -32.78 -6.24 11.40
C ALA A 18 -31.52 -6.32 10.52
N LYS A 19 -31.12 -7.52 10.07
CA LYS A 19 -29.99 -7.69 9.13
C LYS A 19 -30.25 -7.04 7.76
N LYS A 20 -31.51 -7.02 7.29
CA LYS A 20 -31.86 -6.30 6.06
C LYS A 20 -31.67 -4.79 6.21
N LEU A 21 -31.99 -4.23 7.38
CA LEU A 21 -31.83 -2.79 7.65
C LEU A 21 -30.38 -2.40 7.95
N PHE A 22 -29.65 -3.27 8.66
CA PHE A 22 -28.26 -3.06 9.05
C PHE A 22 -27.42 -4.26 8.59
N PRO A 23 -26.96 -4.26 7.33
CA PRO A 23 -26.18 -5.38 6.78
C PRO A 23 -24.81 -5.54 7.45
N ASP A 24 -24.26 -4.49 8.06
CA ASP A 24 -23.02 -4.54 8.82
C ASP A 24 -23.32 -4.78 10.30
N GLU A 25 -22.77 -5.86 10.87
CA GLU A 25 -23.03 -6.26 12.26
C GLU A 25 -22.61 -5.21 13.28
N SER A 26 -21.55 -4.44 13.01
CA SER A 26 -21.13 -3.35 13.91
C SER A 26 -22.17 -2.24 13.96
N ASP A 27 -22.80 -1.93 12.83
CA ASP A 27 -23.87 -0.92 12.78
C ASP A 27 -25.11 -1.40 13.53
N LEU A 28 -25.49 -2.68 13.33
CA LEU A 28 -26.58 -3.31 14.07
C LEU A 28 -26.33 -3.27 15.58
N VAL A 29 -25.12 -3.63 16.04
CA VAL A 29 -24.75 -3.60 17.46
C VAL A 29 -24.83 -2.18 18.03
N VAL A 30 -24.35 -1.17 17.32
CA VAL A 30 -24.43 0.24 17.77
C VAL A 30 -25.88 0.67 17.94
N VAL A 31 -26.75 0.32 16.99
CA VAL A 31 -28.18 0.66 17.05
C VAL A 31 -28.87 -0.05 18.21
N LEU A 32 -28.61 -1.34 18.42
CA LEU A 32 -29.17 -2.10 19.54
C LEU A 32 -28.71 -1.51 20.89
N ARG A 33 -27.42 -1.19 21.03
CA ARG A 33 -26.88 -0.52 22.23
C ARG A 33 -27.52 0.85 22.44
N ALA A 34 -27.76 1.62 21.37
CA ALA A 34 -28.42 2.91 21.46
C ALA A 34 -29.90 2.79 21.88
N ILE A 35 -30.61 1.76 21.42
CA ILE A 35 -31.99 1.46 21.84
C ILE A 35 -32.02 1.13 23.33
N LEU A 36 -31.14 0.26 23.81
CA LEU A 36 -31.07 -0.17 25.22
C LEU A 36 -30.70 0.96 26.18
N ARG A 37 -30.01 2.01 25.71
CA ARG A 37 -29.68 3.19 26.51
C ARG A 37 -30.84 4.19 26.66
N LYS A 38 -31.94 4.04 25.93
CA LYS A 38 -33.08 4.97 26.04
C LYS A 38 -33.79 4.80 27.38
N LYS A 39 -34.05 5.91 28.06
CA LYS A 39 -34.75 5.94 29.36
C LYS A 39 -36.17 5.35 29.30
N GLN A 40 -36.86 5.55 28.19
CA GLN A 40 -38.23 5.07 27.99
C GLN A 40 -38.28 4.14 26.76
N ILE A 41 -38.35 2.84 27.03
CA ILE A 41 -38.58 1.77 26.05
C ILE A 41 -39.54 0.75 26.65
N SER A 42 -40.39 0.13 25.83
CA SER A 42 -41.25 -0.95 26.31
C SER A 42 -40.42 -2.20 26.62
N GLU A 43 -40.90 -3.01 27.56
CA GLU A 43 -40.19 -4.22 27.98
C GLU A 43 -39.98 -5.21 26.83
N ASN A 44 -40.99 -5.36 25.96
CA ASN A 44 -40.87 -6.20 24.77
C ASN A 44 -39.73 -5.73 23.83
N VAL A 45 -39.59 -4.42 23.62
CA VAL A 45 -38.50 -3.86 22.79
C VAL A 45 -37.14 -4.10 23.44
N ARG A 46 -37.06 -4.03 24.76
CA ARG A 46 -35.83 -4.29 25.53
C ARG A 46 -35.41 -5.75 25.39
N LEU A 47 -36.32 -6.68 25.67
CA LEU A 47 -36.06 -8.13 25.56
C LEU A 47 -35.65 -8.52 24.14
N ASN A 48 -36.35 -8.00 23.13
CA ASN A 48 -35.99 -8.22 21.73
C ASN A 48 -34.59 -7.67 21.41
N ALA A 49 -34.28 -6.44 21.84
CA ALA A 49 -32.96 -5.85 21.58
C ALA A 49 -31.82 -6.61 22.28
N GLU A 50 -32.04 -7.10 23.51
CA GLU A 50 -31.07 -7.95 24.23
C GLU A 50 -30.90 -9.32 23.56
N ALA A 51 -32.00 -9.95 23.14
CA ALA A 51 -31.97 -11.22 22.42
C ALA A 51 -31.21 -11.11 21.09
N LEU A 52 -31.50 -10.07 20.29
CA LEU A 52 -30.78 -9.80 19.05
C LEU A 52 -29.30 -9.51 19.32
N LEU A 53 -28.97 -8.71 20.34
CA LEU A 53 -27.59 -8.38 20.67
C LEU A 53 -26.80 -9.65 21.06
N ARG A 54 -27.40 -10.55 21.87
CA ARG A 54 -26.80 -11.86 22.18
C ARG A 54 -26.58 -12.68 20.92
N LYS A 55 -27.55 -12.73 20.01
CA LYS A 55 -27.46 -13.48 18.77
C LYS A 55 -26.34 -12.97 17.85
N VAL A 56 -26.24 -11.65 17.64
CA VAL A 56 -25.16 -11.06 16.82
C VAL A 56 -23.79 -11.40 17.43
N ASN A 57 -23.64 -11.29 18.75
CA ASN A 57 -22.39 -11.62 19.44
C ASN A 57 -22.03 -13.11 19.41
N GLN A 58 -22.98 -14.00 19.09
CA GLN A 58 -22.73 -15.44 18.90
C GLN A 58 -22.33 -15.77 17.46
N GLU A 59 -22.81 -15.00 16.47
CA GLU A 59 -22.55 -15.27 15.06
C GLU A 59 -21.21 -14.71 14.55
N THR A 60 -20.61 -13.76 15.28
CA THR A 60 -19.32 -13.16 14.90
C THR A 60 -18.45 -12.85 16.11
N THR A 61 -17.21 -12.46 15.86
CA THR A 61 -16.24 -12.20 16.93
C THR A 61 -16.38 -10.77 17.46
N LYS A 62 -16.02 -10.58 18.74
CA LYS A 62 -15.86 -9.26 19.35
C LYS A 62 -14.92 -8.38 18.52
N LYS A 63 -13.85 -8.96 18.00
CA LYS A 63 -12.86 -8.28 17.15
C LYS A 63 -13.49 -7.71 15.89
N PHE A 64 -14.35 -8.46 15.19
CA PHE A 64 -15.08 -7.98 14.01
C PHE A 64 -16.01 -6.80 14.32
N ILE A 65 -16.81 -6.96 15.37
CA ILE A 65 -17.78 -5.95 15.78
C ILE A 65 -17.04 -4.68 16.21
N ASN A 66 -16.11 -4.78 17.15
CA ASN A 66 -15.46 -3.61 17.73
C ASN A 66 -14.56 -2.89 16.73
N SER A 67 -13.82 -3.60 15.87
CA SER A 67 -13.01 -2.94 14.84
C SER A 67 -13.86 -2.11 13.86
N GLY A 68 -15.06 -2.60 13.50
CA GLY A 68 -16.00 -1.84 12.68
C GLY A 68 -16.58 -0.61 13.40
N ILE A 69 -16.90 -0.74 14.69
CA ILE A 69 -17.40 0.37 15.53
C ILE A 69 -16.31 1.43 15.70
N ASN A 70 -15.12 1.01 16.13
CA ASN A 70 -14.02 1.89 16.53
C ASN A 70 -13.41 2.61 15.31
N SER A 71 -13.53 2.03 14.11
CA SER A 71 -13.09 2.67 12.87
C SER A 71 -14.11 3.57 12.20
N ALA A 72 -15.41 3.48 12.55
CA ALA A 72 -16.49 4.09 11.78
C ALA A 72 -16.35 5.62 11.60
N LEU A 73 -16.02 6.34 12.67
CA LEU A 73 -15.88 7.80 12.61
C LEU A 73 -14.66 8.21 11.76
N LYS A 74 -13.51 7.56 11.97
CA LYS A 74 -12.29 7.80 11.17
C LYS A 74 -12.54 7.48 9.70
N ALA A 75 -13.21 6.38 9.40
CA ALA A 75 -13.55 5.99 8.03
C ALA A 75 -14.46 7.00 7.36
N LYS A 76 -15.41 7.60 8.09
CA LYS A 76 -16.26 8.67 7.57
C LYS A 76 -15.45 9.95 7.28
N LEU A 77 -14.58 10.37 8.19
CA LEU A 77 -13.75 11.57 8.03
C LEU A 77 -12.77 11.43 6.85
N PHE A 78 -12.05 10.32 6.79
CA PHE A 78 -11.12 10.03 5.68
C PHE A 78 -11.87 9.82 4.36
N GLY A 79 -12.99 9.10 4.38
CA GLY A 79 -13.80 8.90 3.17
C GLY A 79 -14.29 10.21 2.56
N GLN A 80 -14.73 11.16 3.39
CA GLN A 80 -15.12 12.49 2.92
C GLN A 80 -13.93 13.29 2.39
N ALA A 81 -12.82 13.34 3.13
CA ALA A 81 -11.65 14.12 2.72
C ALA A 81 -10.99 13.60 1.43
N LEU A 82 -11.13 12.29 1.16
CA LEU A 82 -10.40 11.60 0.09
C LEU A 82 -11.30 11.10 -1.05
N SER A 83 -12.61 11.39 -0.99
CA SER A 83 -13.59 10.82 -1.92
C SER A 83 -13.57 9.28 -1.97
N LEU A 84 -13.26 8.63 -0.84
CA LEU A 84 -13.23 7.18 -0.69
C LEU A 84 -14.49 6.67 0.02
N ASN A 85 -14.91 5.44 -0.29
CA ASN A 85 -16.06 4.82 0.37
C ASN A 85 -15.73 4.46 1.84
N PRO A 86 -16.41 5.04 2.84
CA PRO A 86 -16.15 4.72 4.26
C PRO A 86 -16.35 3.24 4.61
N LYS A 87 -17.24 2.53 3.91
CA LYS A 87 -17.44 1.09 4.12
C LYS A 87 -16.22 0.28 3.70
N LEU A 88 -15.57 0.68 2.60
CA LEU A 88 -14.35 0.04 2.12
C LEU A 88 -13.19 0.27 3.10
N LEU A 89 -13.04 1.49 3.63
CA LEU A 89 -12.04 1.81 4.66
C LEU A 89 -12.24 0.98 5.93
N ARG A 90 -13.49 0.83 6.41
CA ARG A 90 -13.82 -0.07 7.54
C ARG A 90 -13.43 -1.53 7.24
N ALA A 91 -13.72 -2.00 6.03
CA ALA A 91 -13.35 -3.35 5.61
C ALA A 91 -11.82 -3.53 5.59
N SER A 92 -11.06 -2.57 5.07
CA SER A 92 -9.59 -2.64 5.08
C SER A 92 -9.00 -2.59 6.49
N TYR A 93 -9.60 -1.84 7.42
CA TYR A 93 -9.17 -1.89 8.82
C TYR A 93 -9.45 -3.25 9.47
N ARG A 94 -10.62 -3.86 9.20
CA ARG A 94 -10.91 -5.24 9.64
C ARG A 94 -9.91 -6.22 9.05
N GLN A 95 -9.66 -6.16 7.75
CA GLN A 95 -8.69 -7.01 7.07
C GLN A 95 -7.28 -6.84 7.65
N PHE A 96 -6.84 -5.60 7.93
CA PHE A 96 -5.55 -5.35 8.57
C PHE A 96 -5.40 -6.08 9.91
N LEU A 97 -6.49 -6.19 10.70
CA LEU A 97 -6.49 -6.88 11.99
C LEU A 97 -6.72 -8.40 11.89
N MET A 98 -7.22 -8.90 10.77
CA MET A 98 -7.73 -10.27 10.65
C MET A 98 -7.00 -11.15 9.65
N ALA A 99 -6.41 -10.54 8.61
CA ALA A 99 -5.65 -11.27 7.61
C ALA A 99 -4.26 -11.62 8.14
N GLU A 100 -3.75 -12.75 7.68
CA GLU A 100 -2.39 -13.22 7.98
C GLU A 100 -1.33 -12.62 7.04
N ASP A 101 -1.75 -11.72 6.14
CA ASP A 101 -0.88 -11.04 5.19
C ASP A 101 0.25 -10.29 5.89
N ASP A 102 1.43 -10.26 5.28
CA ASP A 102 2.52 -9.42 5.75
C ASP A 102 2.29 -7.93 5.40
N ALA A 103 3.24 -7.08 5.78
CA ALA A 103 3.17 -5.64 5.51
C ALA A 103 3.21 -5.32 4.00
N VAL A 104 4.01 -6.03 3.21
CA VAL A 104 4.17 -5.76 1.77
C VAL A 104 2.90 -6.18 1.03
N ASP A 105 2.35 -7.36 1.33
CA ASP A 105 1.11 -7.86 0.74
C ASP A 105 -0.07 -6.96 1.06
N THR A 106 -0.19 -6.52 2.31
CA THR A 106 -1.20 -5.54 2.72
C THR A 106 -1.08 -4.24 1.93
N TYR A 107 0.16 -3.78 1.68
CA TYR A 107 0.42 -2.56 0.95
C TYR A 107 0.05 -2.69 -0.54
N VAL A 108 0.37 -3.82 -1.16
CA VAL A 108 -0.01 -4.16 -2.54
C VAL A 108 -1.52 -4.21 -2.70
N GLU A 109 -2.22 -4.86 -1.75
CA GLU A 109 -3.68 -4.91 -1.75
C GLU A 109 -4.29 -3.51 -1.70
N TRP A 110 -3.73 -2.60 -0.89
CA TRP A 110 -4.21 -1.21 -0.86
C TRP A 110 -3.95 -0.45 -2.16
N ILE A 111 -2.84 -0.70 -2.83
CA ILE A 111 -2.59 -0.13 -4.16
C ILE A 111 -3.62 -0.65 -5.16
N GLY A 112 -3.94 -1.95 -5.13
CA GLY A 112 -4.97 -2.55 -5.99
C GLY A 112 -6.38 -2.02 -5.72
N SER A 113 -6.74 -1.91 -4.44
CA SER A 113 -8.08 -1.50 -4.00
C SER A 113 -8.34 0.01 -4.12
N TYR A 114 -7.32 0.85 -3.91
CA TYR A 114 -7.48 2.31 -3.81
C TYR A 114 -6.71 3.10 -4.87
N GLY A 115 -5.90 2.43 -5.69
CA GLY A 115 -4.97 3.06 -6.62
C GLY A 115 -3.69 3.52 -5.93
N TYR A 116 -2.59 3.54 -6.68
CA TYR A 116 -1.26 3.85 -6.15
C TYR A 116 -1.23 5.21 -5.45
N GLN A 117 -1.92 6.23 -5.97
CA GLN A 117 -1.91 7.60 -5.42
C GLN A 117 -2.42 7.68 -3.97
N ASN A 118 -3.31 6.75 -3.57
CA ASN A 118 -3.96 6.78 -2.27
C ASN A 118 -3.26 5.94 -1.19
N ARG A 119 -2.24 5.14 -1.55
CA ARG A 119 -1.55 4.20 -0.64
C ARG A 119 -1.09 4.84 0.68
N MET A 120 -0.49 6.03 0.60
CA MET A 120 -0.01 6.79 1.77
C MET A 120 -1.14 7.18 2.72
N LEU A 121 -2.27 7.59 2.14
CA LEU A 121 -3.43 8.05 2.87
C LEU A 121 -4.18 6.90 3.54
N VAL A 122 -4.27 5.75 2.87
CA VAL A 122 -4.83 4.53 3.44
C VAL A 122 -4.00 4.08 4.64
N THR A 123 -2.66 4.07 4.55
CA THR A 123 -1.80 3.74 5.71
C THR A 123 -1.96 4.75 6.84
N LYS A 124 -2.12 6.05 6.52
CA LYS A 124 -2.42 7.07 7.53
C LYS A 124 -3.75 6.81 8.23
N PHE A 125 -4.79 6.45 7.49
CA PHE A 125 -6.08 6.05 8.05
C PHE A 125 -5.93 4.86 8.99
N ILE A 126 -5.22 3.80 8.56
CA ILE A 126 -5.00 2.60 9.37
C ILE A 126 -4.24 2.94 10.66
N LYS A 127 -3.17 3.73 10.57
CA LYS A 127 -2.42 4.22 11.73
C LYS A 127 -3.33 4.92 12.73
N GLU A 128 -4.05 5.95 12.28
CA GLU A 128 -4.91 6.75 13.18
C GLU A 128 -6.07 5.93 13.76
N THR A 129 -6.59 4.99 12.99
CA THR A 129 -7.66 4.10 13.43
C THR A 129 -7.16 3.10 14.45
N LEU A 130 -5.99 2.49 14.24
CA LEU A 130 -5.35 1.58 15.19
C LEU A 130 -5.12 2.27 16.55
N PHE A 131 -4.58 3.49 16.53
CA PHE A 131 -4.41 4.26 17.77
C PHE A 131 -5.75 4.59 18.45
N SER A 132 -6.79 4.89 17.67
CA SER A 132 -8.11 5.16 18.25
C SER A 132 -8.73 3.89 18.87
N ASP A 133 -8.51 2.73 18.25
CA ASP A 133 -9.02 1.43 18.70
C ASP A 133 -8.30 0.92 19.96
N ILE A 134 -6.98 1.09 20.04
CA ILE A 134 -6.19 0.81 21.25
C ILE A 134 -6.72 1.58 22.47
N ASN A 135 -7.16 2.82 22.25
CA ASN A 135 -7.67 3.70 23.31
C ASN A 135 -9.21 3.62 23.47
N ALA A 136 -9.89 2.75 22.72
CA ALA A 136 -11.33 2.63 22.81
C ALA A 136 -11.76 1.91 24.10
N LEU A 137 -12.92 2.30 24.64
CA LEU A 137 -13.51 1.67 25.83
C LEU A 137 -13.69 0.16 25.62
N ASP A 138 -14.17 -0.22 24.43
CA ASP A 138 -14.30 -1.58 23.97
C ASP A 138 -13.32 -1.80 22.80
N ALA A 139 -12.03 -1.94 23.11
CA ALA A 139 -11.02 -2.22 22.10
C ALA A 139 -11.33 -3.52 21.31
N SER A 140 -10.90 -3.57 20.05
CA SER A 140 -11.15 -4.72 19.18
C SER A 140 -10.26 -5.92 19.47
N CYS A 141 -9.05 -5.69 19.99
CA CYS A 141 -8.05 -6.72 20.20
C CYS A 141 -7.48 -6.68 21.62
N SER A 142 -6.76 -7.73 22.00
CA SER A 142 -5.91 -7.73 23.20
C SER A 142 -4.65 -6.86 23.02
N SER A 143 -4.00 -6.48 24.12
CA SER A 143 -2.73 -5.75 24.07
C SER A 143 -1.62 -6.50 23.32
N LEU A 144 -1.60 -7.84 23.42
CA LEU A 144 -0.65 -8.68 22.70
C LEU A 144 -0.86 -8.60 21.18
N GLU A 145 -2.11 -8.78 20.74
CA GLU A 145 -2.46 -8.65 19.33
C GLU A 145 -2.16 -7.24 18.79
N PHE A 146 -2.47 -6.19 19.56
CA PHE A 146 -2.11 -4.83 19.16
C PHE A 146 -0.61 -4.65 19.01
N GLY A 147 0.22 -5.29 19.84
CA GLY A 147 1.67 -5.32 19.67
C GLY A 147 2.09 -5.91 18.31
N MET A 148 1.44 -6.98 17.85
CA MET A 148 1.67 -7.57 16.53
C MET A 148 1.27 -6.60 15.40
N PHE A 149 0.10 -5.95 15.52
CA PHE A 149 -0.36 -4.98 14.52
C PHE A 149 0.48 -3.70 14.48
N LEU A 150 1.00 -3.24 15.63
CA LEU A 150 1.94 -2.14 15.69
C LEU A 150 3.27 -2.49 15.01
N ASN A 151 3.74 -3.74 15.14
CA ASN A 151 4.92 -4.20 14.40
C ASN A 151 4.67 -4.23 12.88
N LYS A 152 3.53 -4.77 12.42
CA LYS A 152 3.12 -4.73 11.01
C LYS A 152 3.01 -3.28 10.49
N LEU A 153 2.43 -2.38 11.29
CA LEU A 153 2.36 -0.95 10.95
C LEU A 153 3.75 -0.30 10.87
N SER A 154 4.67 -0.66 11.76
CA SER A 154 6.05 -0.17 11.72
C SER A 154 6.75 -0.59 10.41
N GLN A 155 6.56 -1.84 9.98
CA GLN A 155 7.07 -2.32 8.69
C GLN A 155 6.46 -1.55 7.51
N LEU A 156 5.15 -1.30 7.52
CA LEU A 156 4.48 -0.46 6.52
C LEU A 156 5.07 0.95 6.46
N LEU A 157 5.30 1.61 7.60
CA LEU A 157 5.88 2.95 7.65
C LEU A 157 7.35 2.96 7.19
N SER A 158 8.10 1.89 7.48
CA SER A 158 9.46 1.68 6.95
C SER A 158 9.45 1.56 5.43
N LEU A 159 8.50 0.77 4.87
CA LEU A 159 8.31 0.62 3.43
C LEU A 159 7.99 1.96 2.77
N GLN A 160 7.07 2.74 3.34
CA GLN A 160 6.71 4.07 2.82
C GLN A 160 7.89 5.05 2.83
N SER A 161 8.69 5.01 3.89
CA SER A 161 9.88 5.87 4.01
C SER A 161 10.92 5.50 2.95
N ALA A 162 11.15 4.20 2.75
CA ALA A 162 12.06 3.69 1.72
C ALA A 162 11.57 4.02 0.31
N GLU A 163 10.28 3.84 0.04
CA GLU A 163 9.63 4.19 -1.23
C GLU A 163 9.77 5.68 -1.55
N ALA A 164 9.45 6.56 -0.59
CA ALA A 164 9.58 8.00 -0.79
C ALA A 164 11.02 8.42 -1.11
N LEU A 165 12.01 7.81 -0.45
CA LEU A 165 13.42 8.08 -0.70
C LEU A 165 13.89 7.52 -2.05
N PHE A 166 13.44 6.32 -2.41
CA PHE A 166 13.69 5.69 -3.70
C PHE A 166 13.13 6.54 -4.85
N LEU A 167 11.85 6.90 -4.79
CA LEU A 167 11.19 7.75 -5.79
C LEU A 167 11.83 9.13 -5.88
N LYS A 168 12.14 9.77 -4.75
CA LYS A 168 12.85 11.06 -4.74
C LYS A 168 14.22 10.94 -5.42
N THR A 169 14.95 9.85 -5.19
CA THR A 169 16.26 9.63 -5.81
C THR A 169 16.15 9.46 -7.32
N LEU A 170 15.18 8.67 -7.78
CA LEU A 170 14.91 8.43 -9.20
C LEU A 170 14.40 9.68 -9.91
N MET A 171 13.38 10.34 -9.38
CA MET A 171 12.74 11.50 -9.99
C MET A 171 13.63 12.75 -9.99
N ASN A 172 14.73 12.77 -9.24
CA ASN A 172 15.76 13.81 -9.37
C ASN A 172 16.74 13.53 -10.52
N ASN A 173 16.69 12.36 -11.15
CA ASN A 173 17.56 12.01 -12.26
C ASN A 173 17.01 12.59 -13.58
N PRO A 174 17.82 13.32 -14.37
CA PRO A 174 17.36 13.97 -15.60
C PRO A 174 16.91 12.99 -16.68
N ILE A 175 17.44 11.76 -16.71
CA ILE A 175 17.03 10.73 -17.68
C ILE A 175 15.62 10.23 -17.37
N ILE A 176 15.31 10.04 -16.09
CA ILE A 176 13.98 9.57 -15.66
C ILE A 176 12.92 10.63 -15.94
N ASN A 177 13.20 11.89 -15.59
CA ASN A 177 12.28 12.99 -15.91
C ASN A 177 12.08 13.20 -17.41
N LYS A 178 13.07 12.86 -18.22
CA LYS A 178 12.98 13.02 -19.68
C LYS A 178 12.20 11.91 -20.36
N PHE A 179 12.32 10.66 -19.89
CA PHE A 179 11.83 9.50 -20.63
C PHE A 179 10.78 8.65 -19.89
N ILE A 180 10.77 8.64 -18.56
CA ILE A 180 10.02 7.66 -17.76
C ILE A 180 9.38 8.33 -16.54
N SER A 181 8.50 9.31 -16.77
CA SER A 181 7.77 10.04 -15.72
C SER A 181 6.56 9.28 -15.16
N ALA A 182 6.62 7.95 -15.15
CA ALA A 182 5.56 7.06 -14.65
C ALA A 182 5.87 6.65 -13.20
N GLU A 183 5.35 7.40 -12.22
CA GLU A 183 5.59 7.11 -10.79
C GLU A 183 5.11 5.71 -10.39
N ASP A 184 3.95 5.31 -10.90
CA ASP A 184 3.35 3.98 -10.68
C ASP A 184 4.29 2.86 -11.10
N TYR A 185 4.94 2.97 -12.26
CA TYR A 185 5.94 2.00 -12.71
C TYR A 185 7.06 1.83 -11.67
N TRP A 186 7.60 2.93 -11.13
CA TRP A 186 8.70 2.88 -10.16
C TRP A 186 8.26 2.35 -8.79
N ILE A 187 7.01 2.58 -8.39
CA ILE A 187 6.43 1.98 -7.19
C ILE A 187 6.34 0.47 -7.36
N PHE A 188 5.76 0.00 -8.46
CA PHE A 188 5.63 -1.43 -8.73
C PHE A 188 6.99 -2.09 -8.88
N PHE A 189 7.95 -1.44 -9.55
CA PHE A 189 9.33 -1.90 -9.64
C PHE A 189 9.96 -2.11 -8.26
N LEU A 190 9.82 -1.14 -7.35
CA LEU A 190 10.36 -1.26 -5.99
C LEU A 190 9.68 -2.39 -5.21
N ILE A 191 8.36 -2.48 -5.26
CA ILE A 191 7.59 -3.53 -4.58
C ILE A 191 8.01 -4.90 -5.10
N SER A 192 8.16 -5.06 -6.43
CA SER A 192 8.62 -6.29 -7.05
C SER A 192 10.04 -6.65 -6.62
N LEU A 193 10.95 -5.68 -6.49
CA LEU A 193 12.30 -5.94 -5.97
C LEU A 193 12.29 -6.44 -4.52
N ILE A 194 11.41 -5.89 -3.68
CA ILE A 194 11.30 -6.28 -2.27
C ILE A 194 10.68 -7.67 -2.14
N LYS A 195 9.61 -7.93 -2.89
CA LYS A 195 8.84 -9.18 -2.81
C LYS A 195 9.50 -10.35 -3.52
N PHE A 196 10.18 -10.08 -4.64
CA PHE A 196 10.78 -11.07 -5.53
C PHE A 196 12.23 -10.67 -5.88
N PRO A 197 13.14 -10.62 -4.89
CA PRO A 197 14.53 -10.18 -5.08
C PRO A 197 15.28 -10.99 -6.16
N GLU A 198 14.92 -12.26 -6.34
CA GLU A 198 15.47 -13.15 -7.38
C GLU A 198 15.19 -12.66 -8.81
N THR A 199 14.18 -11.81 -9.00
CA THR A 199 13.82 -11.23 -10.31
C THR A 199 14.56 -9.94 -10.63
N ALA A 200 15.50 -9.50 -9.78
CA ALA A 200 16.18 -8.21 -9.93
C ALA A 200 16.84 -7.99 -11.29
N GLU A 201 17.48 -9.03 -11.86
CA GLU A 201 18.10 -8.91 -13.18
C GLU A 201 17.06 -8.65 -14.28
N GLU A 202 15.92 -9.34 -14.24
CA GLU A 202 14.84 -9.16 -15.20
C GLU A 202 14.18 -7.78 -15.04
N LEU A 203 13.94 -7.35 -13.81
CA LEU A 203 13.41 -6.02 -13.52
C LEU A 203 14.33 -4.93 -14.07
N LEU A 204 15.65 -5.03 -13.87
CA LEU A 204 16.62 -4.08 -14.43
C LEU A 204 16.61 -4.06 -15.96
N LYS A 205 16.48 -5.23 -16.61
CA LYS A 205 16.33 -5.31 -18.07
C LYS A 205 15.05 -4.62 -18.53
N ASN A 206 13.93 -4.85 -17.84
CA ASN A 206 12.66 -4.22 -18.15
C ASN A 206 12.72 -2.70 -17.96
N ALA A 207 13.43 -2.21 -16.93
CA ALA A 207 13.66 -0.78 -16.74
C ALA A 207 14.44 -0.18 -17.92
N LEU A 208 15.44 -0.87 -18.47
CA LEU A 208 16.15 -0.39 -19.66
C LEU A 208 15.26 -0.32 -20.90
N VAL A 209 14.28 -1.21 -21.04
CA VAL A 209 13.32 -1.23 -22.17
C VAL A 209 12.38 -0.01 -22.13
N THR A 210 12.20 0.62 -20.97
CA THR A 210 11.41 1.86 -20.87
C THR A 210 12.08 3.09 -21.51
N LEU A 211 13.39 3.01 -21.80
CA LEU A 211 14.08 4.04 -22.58
C LEU A 211 13.74 3.92 -24.08
N PRO A 212 13.83 5.02 -24.86
CA PRO A 212 13.71 4.95 -26.31
C PRO A 212 14.65 3.91 -26.93
N ALA A 213 14.21 3.27 -28.03
CA ALA A 213 15.00 2.21 -28.69
C ALA A 213 16.38 2.69 -29.17
N ASP A 214 16.51 3.98 -29.47
CA ASP A 214 17.75 4.65 -29.88
C ASP A 214 18.55 5.26 -28.72
N ALA A 215 18.15 5.02 -27.47
CA ALA A 215 18.87 5.50 -26.29
C ALA A 215 20.31 4.96 -26.28
N ASN A 216 21.26 5.88 -26.16
CA ASN A 216 22.68 5.57 -26.12
C ASN A 216 23.06 4.87 -24.79
N TYR A 217 24.25 4.26 -24.74
CA TYR A 217 24.70 3.56 -23.54
C TYR A 217 24.89 4.48 -22.32
N LYS A 218 25.20 5.76 -22.53
CA LYS A 218 25.31 6.73 -21.44
C LYS A 218 23.97 6.91 -20.71
N ASP A 219 22.86 7.04 -21.45
CA ASP A 219 21.52 7.17 -20.88
C ASP A 219 21.12 5.89 -20.11
N LYS A 220 21.44 4.71 -20.67
CA LYS A 220 21.26 3.41 -20.00
C LYS A 220 22.05 3.31 -18.70
N THR A 221 23.32 3.69 -18.71
CA THR A 221 24.18 3.69 -17.52
C THR A 221 23.68 4.70 -16.47
N LEU A 222 23.22 5.88 -16.88
CA LEU A 222 22.66 6.88 -15.97
C LEU A 222 21.37 6.39 -15.29
N LEU A 223 20.49 5.70 -16.03
CA LEU A 223 19.29 5.08 -15.45
C LEU A 223 19.66 4.04 -14.39
N LEU A 224 20.55 3.10 -14.72
CA LEU A 224 20.95 2.04 -13.79
C LEU A 224 21.66 2.59 -12.55
N LYS A 225 22.47 3.65 -12.70
CA LYS A 225 23.07 4.36 -11.56
C LYS A 225 22.01 5.01 -10.67
N ALA A 226 20.94 5.54 -11.23
CA ALA A 226 19.82 6.10 -10.47
C ALA A 226 19.11 5.02 -9.65
N ILE A 227 18.80 3.88 -10.28
CA ILE A 227 18.20 2.72 -9.63
C ILE A 227 19.10 2.21 -8.50
N TYR A 228 20.39 2.01 -8.79
CA TYR A 228 21.37 1.60 -7.78
C TYR A 228 21.40 2.57 -6.58
N SER A 229 21.44 3.87 -6.84
CA SER A 229 21.41 4.89 -5.78
C SER A 229 20.11 4.86 -4.97
N GLY A 230 18.98 4.52 -5.60
CA GLY A 230 17.73 4.25 -4.89
C GLY A 230 17.85 3.02 -3.98
N CYS A 231 18.39 1.92 -4.50
CA CYS A 231 18.58 0.67 -3.77
C CYS A 231 19.58 0.79 -2.60
N THR A 232 20.56 1.70 -2.67
CA THR A 232 21.48 1.95 -1.54
C THR A 232 20.79 2.56 -0.32
N ASN A 233 19.63 3.19 -0.53
CA ASN A 233 18.85 3.84 0.52
C ASN A 233 17.80 2.91 1.16
N LEU A 234 17.61 1.69 0.62
CA LEU A 234 16.64 0.75 1.17
C LEU A 234 17.15 0.17 2.49
N PRO A 235 16.31 0.11 3.54
CA PRO A 235 16.68 -0.53 4.80
C PRO A 235 16.62 -2.06 4.67
N PHE A 236 17.58 -2.75 5.29
CA PHE A 236 17.65 -4.21 5.32
C PHE A 236 16.41 -4.86 5.96
N SER A 237 15.71 -4.15 6.84
CA SER A 237 14.49 -4.63 7.51
C SER A 237 13.30 -4.87 6.57
N LEU A 238 13.37 -4.44 5.30
CA LEU A 238 12.36 -4.77 4.29
C LEU A 238 12.56 -6.14 3.64
N PHE A 239 13.69 -6.78 3.92
CA PHE A 239 14.07 -8.05 3.32
C PHE A 239 14.06 -9.15 4.38
N ILE A 240 13.85 -10.39 3.94
CA ILE A 240 13.84 -11.56 4.83
C ILE A 240 15.24 -11.76 5.45
N ASN A 241 16.28 -11.47 4.67
CA ASN A 241 17.66 -11.48 5.12
C ASN A 241 18.47 -10.36 4.45
N ASN A 242 19.67 -10.10 4.99
CA ASN A 242 20.51 -9.04 4.45
C ASN A 242 21.10 -9.37 3.07
N GLU A 243 21.22 -10.66 2.73
CA GLU A 243 21.82 -11.13 1.47
C GLU A 243 20.98 -10.68 0.27
N GLN A 244 19.64 -10.73 0.37
CA GLN A 244 18.73 -10.30 -0.70
C GLN A 244 19.01 -8.88 -1.20
N LEU A 245 19.19 -7.91 -0.29
CA LEU A 245 19.49 -6.53 -0.68
C LEU A 245 20.91 -6.39 -1.25
N LEU A 246 21.87 -7.19 -0.75
CA LEU A 246 23.23 -7.21 -1.27
C LEU A 246 23.25 -7.77 -2.70
N GLU A 247 22.50 -8.84 -2.97
CA GLU A 247 22.35 -9.45 -4.29
C GLU A 247 21.73 -8.45 -5.28
N ILE A 248 20.65 -7.77 -4.92
CA ILE A 248 20.05 -6.70 -5.75
C ILE A 248 21.09 -5.63 -6.10
N ARG A 249 21.89 -5.20 -5.12
CA ARG A 249 22.93 -4.18 -5.31
C ARG A 249 24.05 -4.68 -6.22
N GLU A 250 24.46 -5.94 -6.11
CA GLU A 250 25.44 -6.55 -7.00
C GLU A 250 24.90 -6.71 -8.43
N CYS A 251 23.64 -7.13 -8.60
CA CYS A 251 22.97 -7.14 -9.91
C CYS A 251 22.99 -5.75 -10.57
N CYS A 252 22.67 -4.70 -9.82
CA CYS A 252 22.76 -3.33 -10.31
C CYS A 252 24.20 -2.96 -10.74
N LYS A 253 25.21 -3.28 -9.93
CA LYS A 253 26.62 -3.01 -10.25
C LYS A 253 27.07 -3.73 -11.53
N GLN A 254 26.67 -4.99 -11.71
CA GLN A 254 27.00 -5.74 -12.92
C GLN A 254 26.35 -5.13 -14.16
N ALA A 255 25.07 -4.77 -14.09
CA ALA A 255 24.37 -4.10 -15.18
C ALA A 255 25.00 -2.74 -15.54
N ILE A 256 25.41 -1.95 -14.52
CA ILE A 256 26.14 -0.70 -14.71
C ILE A 256 27.47 -0.95 -15.41
N LYS A 257 28.24 -1.96 -14.97
CA LYS A 257 29.54 -2.30 -15.57
C LYS A 257 29.42 -2.65 -17.04
N VAL A 258 28.41 -3.45 -17.41
CA VAL A 258 28.15 -3.85 -18.81
C VAL A 258 27.82 -2.63 -19.68
N THR A 259 26.88 -1.79 -19.24
CA THR A 259 26.47 -0.60 -20.02
C THR A 259 27.57 0.44 -20.12
N PHE A 260 28.34 0.65 -19.04
CA PHE A 260 29.44 1.61 -19.02
C PHE A 260 30.61 1.18 -19.91
N ALA A 261 30.93 -0.12 -19.96
CA ALA A 261 31.93 -0.63 -20.89
C ALA A 261 31.53 -0.32 -22.35
N ALA A 262 30.26 -0.56 -22.71
CA ALA A 262 29.75 -0.26 -24.04
C ALA A 262 29.75 1.25 -24.35
N GLU A 263 29.43 2.11 -23.37
CA GLU A 263 29.57 3.57 -23.49
C GLU A 263 31.01 3.99 -23.87
N LEU A 264 32.00 3.41 -23.21
CA LEU A 264 33.42 3.71 -23.50
C LEU A 264 33.80 3.29 -24.93
N PHE A 265 33.36 2.12 -25.38
CA PHE A 265 33.61 1.66 -26.76
C PHE A 265 32.98 2.57 -27.82
N ASP A 266 31.74 2.99 -27.62
CA ASP A 266 31.03 3.90 -28.54
C ASP A 266 31.69 5.28 -28.62
N THR A 267 32.14 5.79 -27.47
CA THR A 267 32.83 7.08 -27.38
C THR A 267 34.18 7.03 -28.12
N GLN A 268 34.94 5.94 -27.96
CA GLN A 268 36.20 5.73 -28.68
C GLN A 268 36.00 5.60 -30.20
N ASN A 269 34.97 4.89 -30.64
CA ASN A 269 34.65 4.73 -32.06
C ASN A 269 34.20 6.05 -32.71
N SER A 270 33.42 6.85 -31.99
CA SER A 270 32.97 8.18 -32.43
C SER A 270 34.15 9.15 -32.59
N ASN A 271 35.08 9.18 -31.62
CA ASN A 271 36.30 9.99 -31.68
C ASN A 271 37.22 9.57 -32.84
N LYS A 272 37.36 8.26 -33.10
CA LYS A 272 38.12 7.76 -34.26
C LYS A 272 37.49 8.16 -35.60
N LYS A 273 36.16 8.21 -35.71
CA LYS A 273 35.46 8.67 -36.92
C LYS A 273 35.60 10.19 -37.14
N GLN A 274 35.57 11.00 -36.06
CA GLN A 274 35.77 12.45 -36.16
C GLN A 274 37.21 12.82 -36.55
N ASN A 275 38.22 12.13 -36.00
CA ASN A 275 39.63 12.31 -36.38
C ASN A 275 39.96 11.84 -37.81
N LYS A 276 39.06 11.14 -38.49
CA LYS A 276 39.18 10.72 -39.89
C LYS A 276 38.47 11.66 -40.89
N LYS A 277 37.95 12.82 -40.47
CA LYS A 277 37.43 13.82 -41.42
C LYS A 277 38.58 14.28 -42.33
N PRO A 278 38.47 14.14 -43.67
CA PRO A 278 39.58 14.41 -44.57
C PRO A 278 39.84 15.91 -44.69
N TRP A 279 41.13 16.27 -44.73
CA TRP A 279 41.63 17.59 -45.09
C TRP A 279 41.36 17.89 -46.58
N LYS A 280 40.09 17.98 -46.97
CA LYS A 280 39.69 18.43 -48.32
C LYS A 280 38.80 19.66 -48.23
N LYS A 281 39.41 20.79 -47.90
CA LYS A 281 39.00 22.15 -48.32
C LYS A 281 40.03 23.21 -47.87
N VAL A 282 41.30 23.00 -48.23
CA VAL A 282 42.27 24.10 -48.33
C VAL A 282 43.16 23.77 -49.53
N MET A 283 43.32 24.73 -50.45
CA MET A 283 43.89 24.58 -51.82
C MET A 283 42.89 23.93 -52.79
N PHE A 284 42.29 24.63 -53.76
CA PHE A 284 42.85 25.61 -54.68
C PHE A 284 41.89 26.79 -54.90
N ASN A 285 42.32 28.00 -54.55
CA ASN A 285 42.00 29.22 -55.29
C ASN A 285 43.37 29.74 -55.78
N VAL A 286 43.65 29.55 -57.06
CA VAL A 286 44.65 30.30 -57.83
C VAL A 286 43.92 30.76 -59.09
#